data_AF-A0A7L3L932-F1
#
_entry.id   AF-A0A7L3L932-F1
#
_cell.length_a   1.000
_cell.length_b   1.000
_cell.length_c   1.000
_cell.angle_alpha   90.00
_cell.angle_beta   90.00
_cell.angle_gamma   90.00
#
_symmetry.space_group_name_H-M   'P 1'
#
loop_
_entity.id
_entity.type
_entity.pdbx_description
1 polymer ?
#
loop_
_entity_poly.entity_id
_entity_poly.type
_entity_poly.pdbx_seq_one_letter_code
_entity_poly.pdbx_strand_id
1 'polypeptide(L)'
;FINRDVPDELPVWVGANEATKGCVISQVGDNVFAAVKLFLSKKLKEVTDKKKNAVLKDIDEKLTRTAKELGYSLELRTMKMKQRDKKVVTKAFHGAGLVVPVDKNDVGYRELPETNANLKKICKAIVDAPTDDERLKAFAPLQEMLTFVQFANDECDYGMGYELGMDLFCYGSHYFHKTVGQLLPLAYTLLRRGLFADIIQSHLANRRQEPTDQLAP
;
A
#
# COMPACT_ATOMS: atom_id res chain seq x y z
N PHE A 1 8.13 4.65 5.04
CA PHE A 1 6.92 5.48 5.19
C PHE A 1 6.08 4.95 6.35
N ILE A 2 5.22 5.80 6.89
CA ILE A 2 4.34 5.48 8.02
C ILE A 2 2.98 5.06 7.46
N ASN A 3 2.46 3.88 7.81
CA ASN A 3 1.17 3.40 7.30
C ASN A 3 0.02 3.72 8.27
N ARG A 4 -1.09 4.27 7.75
CA ARG A 4 -2.35 4.54 8.45
C ARG A 4 -3.50 3.93 7.66
N ASP A 5 -4.35 3.15 8.32
CA ASP A 5 -5.57 2.58 7.70
C ASP A 5 -6.69 3.65 7.59
N VAL A 6 -6.72 4.58 8.55
CA VAL A 6 -7.67 5.70 8.64
C VAL A 6 -6.84 6.98 8.86
N PRO A 7 -7.14 8.10 8.17
CA PRO A 7 -6.33 9.31 8.25
C PRO A 7 -6.20 9.88 9.67
N ASP A 8 -7.29 9.83 10.45
CA ASP A 8 -7.38 10.39 11.80
C ASP A 8 -6.82 9.46 12.89
N GLU A 9 -6.49 8.21 12.54
CA GLU A 9 -5.90 7.25 13.48
C GLU A 9 -4.38 7.28 13.45
N LEU A 10 -3.78 6.91 14.58
CA LEU A 10 -2.33 6.74 14.67
C LEU A 10 -1.84 5.65 13.69
N PRO A 11 -0.58 5.75 13.25
CA PRO A 11 0.01 4.74 12.39
C PRO A 11 -0.03 3.34 12.97
N VAL A 12 -0.30 2.36 12.11
CA VAL A 12 -0.35 0.94 12.49
C VAL A 12 1.02 0.29 12.46
N TRP A 13 1.89 0.73 11.54
CA TRP A 13 3.27 0.27 11.42
C TRP A 13 4.10 1.12 10.44
N VAL A 14 5.41 0.86 10.39
CA VAL A 14 6.35 1.47 9.43
C VAL A 14 6.58 0.52 8.26
N GLY A 15 6.44 1.05 7.05
CA GLY A 15 6.60 0.34 5.78
C GLY A 15 7.86 0.74 5.03
N ALA A 16 8.41 -0.21 4.28
CA ALA A 16 9.49 -0.01 3.32
C ALA A 16 9.07 -0.53 1.93
N ASN A 17 9.44 0.20 0.89
CA ASN A 17 9.23 -0.18 -0.51
C ASN A 17 10.41 0.32 -1.34
N GLU A 18 10.77 -0.44 -2.37
CA GLU A 18 11.71 -0.03 -3.41
C GLU A 18 10.91 0.23 -4.69
N ALA A 19 10.55 1.49 -4.95
CA ALA A 19 9.57 1.86 -5.98
C ALA A 19 9.97 1.41 -7.40
N THR A 20 11.27 1.30 -7.68
CA THR A 20 11.81 0.82 -8.97
C THR A 20 11.68 -0.69 -9.15
N LYS A 21 11.48 -1.46 -8.07
CA LYS A 21 11.34 -2.93 -8.12
C LYS A 21 9.89 -3.39 -8.14
N GLY A 22 8.96 -2.57 -7.67
CA GLY A 22 7.53 -2.88 -7.69
C GLY A 22 6.76 -2.21 -6.56
N CYS A 23 5.50 -2.62 -6.39
CA CYS A 23 4.55 -2.01 -5.46
C CYS A 23 4.49 -2.67 -4.07
N VAL A 24 5.27 -3.73 -3.82
CA VAL A 24 5.20 -4.48 -2.56
C VAL A 24 5.71 -3.66 -1.38
N ILE A 25 4.93 -3.62 -0.31
CA ILE A 25 5.24 -2.91 0.92
C ILE A 25 5.62 -3.91 2.00
N SER A 26 6.86 -3.84 2.46
CA SER A 26 7.36 -4.65 3.57
C SER A 26 7.11 -3.95 4.90
N GLN A 27 6.54 -4.66 5.87
CA GLN A 27 6.41 -4.16 7.24
C GLN A 27 7.77 -4.26 7.96
N VAL A 28 8.20 -3.17 8.60
CA VAL A 28 9.51 -3.05 9.26
C VAL A 28 9.37 -2.52 10.69
N GLY A 29 8.53 -3.18 11.48
CA GLY A 29 8.22 -2.79 12.87
C GLY A 29 7.10 -1.75 12.98
N ASP A 30 6.67 -1.49 14.22
CA ASP A 30 5.55 -0.59 14.50
C ASP A 30 5.96 0.86 14.80
N ASN A 31 7.26 1.15 14.79
CA ASN A 31 7.82 2.46 15.05
C ASN A 31 9.14 2.67 14.28
N VAL A 32 9.60 3.92 14.21
CA VAL A 32 10.79 4.29 13.41
C VAL A 32 12.09 3.72 14.00
N PHE A 33 12.20 3.55 15.32
CA PHE A 33 13.38 2.93 15.94
C PHE A 33 13.54 1.48 15.45
N ALA A 34 12.46 0.69 15.48
CA ALA A 34 12.45 -0.67 14.95
C ALA A 34 12.85 -0.70 13.46
N ALA A 35 12.26 0.18 12.64
CA ALA A 35 12.54 0.24 11.20
C ALA A 35 14.02 0.54 10.91
N VAL A 36 14.59 1.55 11.57
CA VAL A 36 15.99 1.92 11.40
C VAL A 36 16.91 0.82 11.93
N LYS A 37 16.59 0.20 13.08
CA LYS A 37 17.36 -0.92 13.62
C LYS A 37 17.40 -2.12 12.66
N LEU A 38 16.27 -2.49 12.09
CA LEU A 38 16.17 -3.60 11.14
C LEU A 38 16.98 -3.31 9.87
N PHE A 39 16.93 -2.06 9.40
CA PHE A 39 17.76 -1.62 8.28
C PHE A 39 19.25 -1.66 8.61
N LEU A 40 19.66 -1.13 9.78
CA LEU A 40 21.05 -1.18 10.26
C LEU A 40 21.55 -2.61 10.38
N SER A 41 20.73 -3.52 10.93
CA SER A 41 21.05 -4.94 11.08
C SER A 41 21.31 -5.62 9.73
N LYS A 42 20.56 -5.24 8.68
CA LYS A 42 20.81 -5.71 7.31
C LYS A 42 22.11 -5.11 6.77
N LYS A 43 22.32 -3.80 6.93
CA LYS A 43 23.51 -3.09 6.44
C LYS A 43 24.81 -3.56 7.09
N LEU A 44 24.80 -3.88 8.38
CA LEU A 44 25.95 -4.42 9.10
C LEU A 44 26.45 -5.76 8.53
N LYS A 45 25.57 -6.55 7.89
CA LYS A 45 25.94 -7.79 7.20
C LYS A 45 26.51 -7.55 5.80
N GLU A 46 26.17 -6.42 5.18
CA GLU A 46 26.60 -6.05 3.82
C GLU A 46 27.94 -5.28 3.83
N VAL A 47 28.21 -4.50 4.89
CA VAL A 47 29.39 -3.60 4.96
C VAL A 47 30.62 -4.34 5.48
N THR A 48 31.65 -4.44 4.63
CA THR A 48 32.95 -5.05 4.93
C THR A 48 33.98 -4.07 5.52
N ASP A 49 33.79 -2.76 5.33
CA ASP A 49 34.69 -1.72 5.86
C ASP A 49 34.61 -1.64 7.39
N LYS A 50 35.75 -1.88 8.06
CA LYS A 50 35.83 -1.96 9.52
C LYS A 50 35.46 -0.66 10.23
N LYS A 51 35.83 0.51 9.66
CA LYS A 51 35.56 1.82 10.28
C LYS A 51 34.07 2.14 10.21
N LYS A 52 33.45 1.96 9.04
CA LYS A 52 32.01 2.11 8.85
C LYS A 52 31.23 1.13 9.71
N ASN A 53 31.68 -0.13 9.81
CA ASN A 53 31.04 -1.14 10.66
C ASN A 53 31.07 -0.73 12.14
N ALA A 54 32.18 -0.18 12.64
CA ALA A 54 32.28 0.33 14.01
C ALA A 54 31.29 1.49 14.28
N VAL A 55 31.18 2.44 13.34
CA VAL A 55 30.21 3.55 13.45
C VAL A 55 28.77 3.03 13.46
N LEU A 56 28.42 2.08 12.58
CA LEU A 56 27.09 1.50 12.53
C LEU A 56 26.73 0.74 13.81
N LYS A 57 27.71 0.08 14.46
CA LYS A 57 27.52 -0.58 15.76
C LYS A 57 27.25 0.41 16.90
N ASP A 58 28.03 1.50 16.98
CA ASP A 58 27.80 2.57 17.97
C ASP A 58 26.39 3.19 17.80
N ILE A 59 25.94 3.39 16.55
CA ILE A 59 24.57 3.85 16.26
C ILE A 59 23.54 2.81 16.72
N ASP A 60 23.75 1.52 16.42
CA ASP A 60 22.82 0.45 16.83
C ASP A 60 22.68 0.36 18.36
N GLU A 61 23.78 0.50 19.10
CA GLU A 61 23.79 0.48 20.56
C GLU A 61 23.02 1.67 21.14
N LYS A 62 23.30 2.89 20.66
CA LYS A 62 22.58 4.11 21.08
C LYS A 62 21.09 4.01 20.77
N LEU A 63 20.74 3.58 19.56
CA LEU A 63 19.35 3.39 19.14
C LEU A 63 18.64 2.38 20.05
N THR A 64 19.29 1.24 20.35
CA THR A 64 18.71 0.18 21.18
C THR A 64 18.48 0.66 22.62
N ARG A 65 19.46 1.38 23.19
CA ARG A 65 19.34 1.97 24.52
C ARG A 65 18.18 2.96 24.59
N THR A 66 18.12 3.92 23.66
CA THR A 66 17.07 4.94 23.63
C THR A 66 15.69 4.34 23.40
N ALA A 67 15.55 3.35 22.51
CA ALA A 67 14.29 2.65 22.31
C ALA A 67 13.83 1.95 23.60
N LYS A 68 14.74 1.33 24.35
CA LYS A 68 14.45 0.70 25.65
C LYS A 68 14.02 1.73 26.70
N GLU A 69 14.73 2.85 26.80
CA GLU A 69 14.39 3.95 27.74
C GLU A 69 13.00 4.54 27.46
N LEU A 70 12.63 4.64 26.18
CA LEU A 70 11.32 5.15 25.75
C LEU A 70 10.22 4.07 25.70
N GLY A 71 10.56 2.80 25.97
CA GLY A 71 9.60 1.69 25.95
C GLY A 71 9.14 1.27 24.55
N TYR A 72 9.90 1.57 23.50
CA TYR A 72 9.58 1.15 22.13
C TYR A 72 10.05 -0.27 21.84
N SER A 73 9.17 -1.06 21.22
CA SER A 73 9.52 -2.38 20.70
C SER A 73 10.48 -2.25 19.52
N LEU A 74 11.41 -3.19 19.40
CA LEU A 74 12.35 -3.30 18.28
C LEU A 74 12.05 -4.53 17.40
N GLU A 75 10.91 -5.19 17.61
CA GLU A 75 10.49 -6.36 16.87
C GLU A 75 10.08 -5.99 15.43
N LEU A 76 10.34 -6.91 14.50
CA LEU A 76 9.85 -6.81 13.12
C LEU A 76 8.31 -6.81 13.05
N ARG A 77 7.67 -7.59 13.93
CA ARG A 77 6.21 -7.74 14.01
C ARG A 77 5.72 -7.80 15.44
N THR A 78 5.14 -6.70 15.90
CA THR A 78 4.59 -6.59 17.25
C THR A 78 3.20 -7.22 17.37
N MET A 79 2.72 -7.40 18.60
CA MET A 79 1.37 -7.91 18.85
C MET A 79 0.28 -7.01 18.28
N LYS A 80 0.47 -5.69 18.29
CA LYS A 80 -0.48 -4.73 17.69
C LYS A 80 -0.61 -4.95 16.18
N MET A 81 0.51 -5.16 15.49
CA MET A 81 0.51 -5.46 14.05
C MET A 81 -0.22 -6.77 13.75
N LYS A 82 0.01 -7.82 14.54
CA LYS A 82 -0.70 -9.11 14.40
C LYS A 82 -2.20 -8.99 14.69
N GLN A 83 -2.60 -8.13 15.63
CA GLN A 83 -4.02 -7.85 15.89
C GLN A 83 -4.67 -7.11 14.72
N ARG A 84 -3.96 -6.15 14.12
CA ARG A 84 -4.42 -5.46 12.90
C ARG A 84 -4.57 -6.44 11.75
N ASP A 85 -3.65 -7.37 11.56
CA ASP A 85 -3.72 -8.38 10.49
C ASP A 85 -4.98 -9.25 10.55
N LYS A 86 -5.59 -9.44 11.73
CA LYS A 86 -6.88 -10.14 11.86
C LYS A 86 -8.06 -9.35 11.31
N LYS A 87 -7.91 -8.03 11.14
CA LYS A 87 -8.92 -7.12 10.58
C LYS A 87 -8.72 -6.87 9.09
N VAL A 88 -7.69 -7.47 8.49
CA VAL A 88 -7.39 -7.30 7.08
C VAL A 88 -8.36 -8.12 6.25
N VAL A 89 -9.07 -7.47 5.35
CA VAL A 89 -10.07 -8.12 4.48
C VAL A 89 -9.44 -8.65 3.18
N THR A 90 -8.42 -7.98 2.66
CA THR A 90 -7.62 -8.42 1.50
C THR A 90 -6.21 -7.86 1.59
N LYS A 91 -5.24 -8.53 0.94
CA LYS A 91 -3.85 -8.07 0.87
C LYS A 91 -3.60 -7.01 -0.20
N ALA A 92 -4.44 -6.97 -1.25
CA ALA A 92 -4.17 -6.23 -2.48
C ALA A 92 -2.77 -6.56 -3.09
N PHE A 93 -2.40 -5.90 -4.18
CA PHE A 93 -1.13 -6.15 -4.88
C PHE A 93 0.09 -5.71 -4.08
N HIS A 94 -0.04 -4.65 -3.26
CA HIS A 94 1.05 -4.15 -2.43
C HIS A 94 1.32 -5.02 -1.19
N GLY A 95 0.41 -5.94 -0.83
CA GLY A 95 0.60 -6.90 0.26
C GLY A 95 0.49 -6.33 1.68
N ALA A 96 0.20 -5.04 1.83
CA ALA A 96 0.09 -4.37 3.12
C ALA A 96 -1.21 -4.70 3.87
N GLY A 97 -2.23 -5.18 3.16
CA GLY A 97 -3.55 -5.41 3.72
C GLY A 97 -4.42 -4.15 3.71
N LEU A 98 -5.70 -4.31 3.38
CA LEU A 98 -6.74 -3.29 3.54
C LEU A 98 -7.59 -3.61 4.77
N VAL A 99 -7.91 -2.58 5.54
CA VAL A 99 -8.85 -2.67 6.67
C VAL A 99 -10.02 -1.76 6.36
N VAL A 100 -11.24 -2.31 6.39
CA VAL A 100 -12.50 -1.58 6.26
C VAL A 100 -13.45 -2.04 7.38
N PRO A 101 -14.43 -1.21 7.77
CA PRO A 101 -15.47 -1.66 8.68
C PRO A 101 -16.25 -2.81 8.04
N VAL A 102 -16.40 -3.92 8.76
CA VAL A 102 -17.28 -5.04 8.39
C VAL A 102 -18.22 -5.24 9.56
N ASP A 103 -19.53 -5.23 9.30
CA ASP A 103 -20.54 -5.42 10.33
C ASP A 103 -20.73 -6.90 10.69
N LYS A 104 -21.66 -7.16 11.59
CA LYS A 104 -21.99 -8.51 12.09
C LYS A 104 -22.71 -9.40 11.05
N ASN A 105 -23.13 -8.84 9.93
CA ASN A 105 -23.76 -9.54 8.81
C ASN A 105 -22.79 -9.68 7.62
N ASP A 106 -21.50 -9.46 7.86
CA ASP A 106 -20.44 -9.44 6.84
C ASP A 106 -20.58 -8.35 5.77
N VAL A 107 -21.31 -7.26 6.08
CA VAL A 107 -21.44 -6.08 5.19
C VAL A 107 -20.30 -5.10 5.42
N GLY A 108 -19.60 -4.75 4.34
CA GLY A 108 -18.51 -3.78 4.26
C GLY A 108 -17.43 -4.16 3.24
N TYR A 109 -17.32 -5.45 2.89
CA TYR A 109 -16.38 -5.97 1.92
C TYR A 109 -16.89 -7.24 1.25
N ARG A 110 -16.70 -7.32 -0.07
CA ARG A 110 -16.80 -8.55 -0.84
C ARG A 110 -15.60 -8.67 -1.79
N GLU A 111 -15.24 -9.90 -2.12
CA GLU A 111 -14.09 -10.20 -2.99
C GLU A 111 -14.36 -9.79 -4.44
N LEU A 112 -13.28 -9.50 -5.18
CA LEU A 112 -13.33 -9.37 -6.62
C LEU A 112 -13.69 -10.71 -7.29
N PRO A 113 -14.38 -10.70 -8.45
CA PRO A 113 -14.68 -11.93 -9.19
C PRO A 113 -13.43 -12.60 -9.78
N GLU A 114 -12.27 -11.92 -9.70
CA GLU A 114 -11.00 -12.38 -10.24
C GLU A 114 -9.94 -12.52 -9.16
N THR A 115 -9.10 -13.55 -9.29
CA THR A 115 -7.91 -13.68 -8.43
C THR A 115 -6.87 -12.63 -8.77
N ASN A 116 -5.99 -12.29 -7.81
CA ASN A 116 -4.88 -11.36 -8.07
C ASN A 116 -4.00 -11.77 -9.27
N ALA A 117 -3.83 -13.08 -9.51
CA ALA A 117 -3.06 -13.56 -10.65
C ALA A 117 -3.78 -13.29 -11.97
N ASN A 118 -5.09 -13.50 -12.03
CA ASN A 118 -5.88 -13.21 -13.23
C ASN A 118 -6.03 -11.70 -13.46
N LEU A 119 -6.28 -10.91 -12.40
CA LEU A 119 -6.34 -9.45 -12.52
C LEU A 119 -5.02 -8.88 -13.08
N LYS A 120 -3.86 -9.41 -12.66
CA LYS A 120 -2.56 -9.04 -13.26
C LYS A 120 -2.47 -9.40 -14.74
N LYS A 121 -3.04 -10.53 -15.18
CA LYS A 121 -3.10 -10.91 -16.61
C LYS A 121 -4.02 -9.97 -17.40
N ILE A 122 -5.18 -9.62 -16.86
CA ILE A 122 -6.11 -8.65 -17.47
C ILE A 122 -5.39 -7.30 -17.64
N CYS A 123 -4.77 -6.80 -16.58
CA CYS A 123 -4.00 -5.56 -16.63
C CYS A 123 -2.87 -5.63 -17.67
N LYS A 124 -2.15 -6.76 -17.73
CA LYS A 124 -1.09 -6.98 -18.73
C LYS A 124 -1.63 -6.94 -20.16
N ALA A 125 -2.75 -7.60 -20.43
CA ALA A 125 -3.38 -7.59 -21.75
C ALA A 125 -3.78 -6.17 -22.19
N ILE A 126 -4.25 -5.34 -21.27
CA ILE A 126 -4.58 -3.93 -21.54
C ILE A 126 -3.32 -3.11 -21.85
N VAL A 127 -2.27 -3.25 -21.03
CA VAL A 127 -1.04 -2.47 -21.21
C VAL A 127 -0.28 -2.87 -22.48
N ASP A 128 -0.22 -4.16 -22.77
CA ASP A 128 0.54 -4.70 -23.91
C ASP A 128 -0.26 -4.67 -25.24
N ALA A 129 -1.53 -4.27 -25.21
CA ALA A 129 -2.34 -4.17 -26.42
C ALA A 129 -1.68 -3.23 -27.45
N PRO A 130 -1.50 -3.66 -28.71
CA PRO A 130 -0.76 -2.92 -29.72
C PRO A 130 -1.51 -1.70 -30.27
N THR A 131 -2.84 -1.71 -30.17
CA THR A 131 -3.71 -0.64 -30.68
C THR A 131 -4.76 -0.25 -29.64
N ASP A 132 -5.31 0.96 -29.78
CA ASP A 132 -6.37 1.46 -28.89
C ASP A 132 -7.65 0.63 -29.02
N ASP A 133 -7.97 0.14 -30.22
CA ASP A 133 -9.14 -0.72 -30.46
C ASP A 133 -9.01 -2.08 -29.75
N GLU A 134 -7.82 -2.69 -29.82
CA GLU A 134 -7.54 -3.93 -29.08
C GLU A 134 -7.53 -3.70 -27.58
N ARG A 135 -6.99 -2.54 -27.14
CA ARG A 135 -7.01 -2.15 -25.74
C ARG A 135 -8.43 -1.98 -25.23
N LEU A 136 -9.31 -1.33 -25.99
CA LEU A 136 -10.72 -1.15 -25.64
C LEU A 136 -11.43 -2.50 -25.43
N LYS A 137 -11.14 -3.50 -26.28
CA LYS A 137 -11.64 -4.87 -26.10
C LYS A 137 -11.06 -5.53 -24.85
N ALA A 138 -9.75 -5.38 -24.61
CA ALA A 138 -9.08 -5.90 -23.42
C ALA A 138 -9.59 -5.25 -22.11
N PHE A 139 -10.19 -4.06 -22.17
CA PHE A 139 -10.83 -3.40 -21.04
C PHE A 139 -12.18 -4.03 -20.64
N ALA A 140 -12.81 -4.86 -21.47
CA ALA A 140 -14.16 -5.39 -21.22
C ALA A 140 -14.30 -6.11 -19.86
N PRO A 141 -13.38 -7.01 -19.43
CA PRO A 141 -13.46 -7.64 -18.11
C PRO A 141 -13.35 -6.61 -16.97
N LEU A 142 -12.56 -5.55 -17.17
CA LEU A 142 -12.44 -4.50 -16.17
C LEU A 142 -13.73 -3.67 -16.07
N GLN A 143 -14.41 -3.39 -17.18
CA GLN A 143 -15.72 -2.70 -17.16
C GLN A 143 -16.80 -3.51 -16.44
N GLU A 144 -16.79 -4.83 -16.60
CA GLU A 144 -17.68 -5.73 -15.85
C GLU A 144 -17.40 -5.65 -14.34
N MET A 145 -16.14 -5.72 -13.93
CA MET A 145 -15.75 -5.52 -12.52
C MET A 145 -16.18 -4.15 -11.97
N LEU A 146 -16.08 -3.08 -12.77
CA LEU A 146 -16.56 -1.76 -12.36
C LEU A 146 -18.06 -1.74 -12.12
N THR A 147 -18.83 -2.50 -12.90
CA THR A 147 -20.28 -2.64 -12.72
C THR A 147 -20.59 -3.37 -11.41
N PHE A 148 -19.88 -4.47 -11.10
CA PHE A 148 -20.01 -5.16 -9.82
C PHE A 148 -19.64 -4.29 -8.63
N VAL A 149 -18.63 -3.43 -8.78
CA VAL A 149 -18.27 -2.45 -7.73
C VAL A 149 -19.41 -1.46 -7.47
N GLN A 150 -20.17 -1.05 -8.49
CA GLN A 150 -21.33 -0.18 -8.25
C GLN A 150 -22.41 -0.91 -7.44
N PHE A 151 -22.74 -2.16 -7.79
CA PHE A 151 -23.67 -2.97 -6.99
C PHE A 151 -23.17 -3.16 -5.55
N ALA A 152 -21.86 -3.42 -5.37
CA ALA A 152 -21.26 -3.53 -4.05
C ALA A 152 -21.39 -2.22 -3.26
N ASN A 153 -21.17 -1.06 -3.89
CA ASN A 153 -21.34 0.23 -3.24
C ASN A 153 -22.79 0.48 -2.81
N ASP A 154 -23.77 0.16 -3.65
CA ASP A 154 -25.19 0.29 -3.31
C ASP A 154 -25.57 -0.60 -2.11
N GLU A 155 -24.90 -1.75 -1.98
CA GLU A 155 -25.05 -2.71 -0.89
C GLU A 155 -24.09 -2.47 0.29
N CYS A 156 -23.43 -1.31 0.34
CA CYS A 156 -22.49 -0.87 1.39
C CYS A 156 -21.17 -1.67 1.49
N ASP A 157 -20.84 -2.50 0.51
CA ASP A 157 -19.57 -3.23 0.40
C ASP A 157 -18.45 -2.40 -0.26
N TYR A 158 -18.17 -1.24 0.33
CA TYR A 158 -17.21 -0.26 -0.19
C TYR A 158 -15.78 -0.79 -0.35
N GLY A 159 -15.43 -1.84 0.40
CA GLY A 159 -14.13 -2.47 0.34
C GLY A 159 -13.78 -3.06 -1.02
N MET A 160 -14.76 -3.49 -1.82
CA MET A 160 -14.52 -4.07 -3.16
C MET A 160 -13.95 -3.03 -4.14
N GLY A 161 -14.58 -1.85 -4.19
CA GLY A 161 -14.11 -0.74 -5.02
C GLY A 161 -12.76 -0.19 -4.54
N TYR A 162 -12.53 -0.23 -3.22
CA TYR A 162 -11.23 0.12 -2.65
C TYR A 162 -10.12 -0.84 -3.11
N GLU A 163 -10.35 -2.15 -3.04
CA GLU A 163 -9.39 -3.16 -3.48
C GLU A 163 -9.07 -3.02 -4.97
N LEU A 164 -10.08 -3.00 -5.84
CA LEU A 164 -9.87 -2.91 -7.29
C LEU A 164 -9.09 -1.64 -7.66
N GLY A 165 -9.48 -0.50 -7.10
CA GLY A 165 -8.78 0.76 -7.33
C GLY A 165 -7.33 0.72 -6.88
N MET A 166 -7.05 0.07 -5.74
CA MET A 166 -5.71 -0.05 -5.19
C MET A 166 -4.84 -1.00 -6.02
N ASP A 167 -5.38 -2.11 -6.49
CA ASP A 167 -4.67 -3.07 -7.34
C ASP A 167 -4.28 -2.45 -8.68
N LEU A 168 -5.19 -1.71 -9.32
CA LEU A 168 -4.90 -0.95 -10.55
C LEU A 168 -3.84 0.14 -10.30
N PHE A 169 -3.94 0.86 -9.18
CA PHE A 169 -2.94 1.86 -8.80
C PHE A 169 -1.54 1.25 -8.62
N CYS A 170 -1.49 0.08 -7.97
CA CYS A 170 -0.28 -0.71 -7.74
C CYS A 170 0.28 -1.36 -9.00
N TYR A 171 -0.55 -1.62 -10.01
CA TYR A 171 -0.08 -2.05 -11.33
C TYR A 171 0.74 -0.95 -12.01
N GLY A 172 0.35 0.33 -11.81
CA GLY A 172 1.21 1.48 -12.10
C GLY A 172 1.15 2.01 -13.53
N SER A 173 0.28 1.48 -14.40
CA SER A 173 0.13 1.99 -15.77
C SER A 173 -0.79 3.20 -15.84
N HIS A 174 -0.41 4.17 -16.69
CA HIS A 174 -1.18 5.40 -16.91
C HIS A 174 -2.57 5.13 -17.52
N TYR A 175 -2.74 4.02 -18.24
CA TYR A 175 -4.04 3.60 -18.78
C TYR A 175 -5.11 3.40 -17.70
N PHE A 176 -4.70 3.14 -16.45
CA PHE A 176 -5.63 2.95 -15.35
C PHE A 176 -5.92 4.21 -14.54
N HIS A 177 -5.20 5.32 -14.76
CA HIS A 177 -5.33 6.52 -13.91
C HIS A 177 -6.77 7.05 -13.86
N LYS A 178 -7.49 7.03 -14.99
CA LYS A 178 -8.90 7.43 -15.05
C LYS A 178 -9.78 6.53 -14.17
N THR A 179 -9.62 5.22 -14.30
CA THR A 179 -10.38 4.23 -13.52
C THR A 179 -10.06 4.32 -12.03
N VAL A 180 -8.78 4.44 -11.67
CA VAL A 180 -8.35 4.64 -10.28
C VAL A 180 -8.92 5.93 -9.70
N GLY A 181 -8.93 7.01 -10.49
CA GLY A 181 -9.51 8.30 -10.13
C GLY A 181 -11.03 8.29 -9.95
N GLN A 182 -11.73 7.28 -10.48
CA GLN A 182 -13.15 7.05 -10.22
C GLN A 182 -13.36 6.19 -8.97
N LEU A 183 -12.57 5.12 -8.83
CA LEU A 183 -12.73 4.14 -7.75
C LEU A 183 -12.24 4.64 -6.39
N LEU A 184 -10.98 5.05 -6.29
CA LEU A 184 -10.36 5.32 -4.99
C LEU A 184 -10.93 6.55 -4.28
N PRO A 185 -11.15 7.71 -4.94
CA PRO A 185 -11.77 8.85 -4.27
C PRO A 185 -13.19 8.54 -3.76
N LEU A 186 -14.00 7.81 -4.53
CA LEU A 186 -15.34 7.40 -4.14
C LEU A 186 -15.28 6.44 -2.95
N ALA A 187 -14.48 5.38 -3.03
CA ALA A 187 -14.34 4.40 -1.96
C ALA A 187 -13.85 5.05 -0.65
N TYR A 188 -12.86 5.95 -0.72
CA TYR A 188 -12.41 6.71 0.46
C TYR A 188 -13.50 7.62 1.01
N THR A 189 -14.30 8.27 0.16
CA THR A 189 -15.42 9.11 0.60
C THR A 189 -16.48 8.30 1.34
N LEU A 190 -16.88 7.15 0.77
CA LEU A 190 -17.86 6.24 1.38
C LEU A 190 -17.36 5.66 2.71
N LEU A 191 -16.06 5.38 2.81
CA LEU A 191 -15.38 4.96 4.04
C LEU A 191 -15.10 6.10 5.04
N ARG A 192 -15.51 7.34 4.73
CA ARG A 192 -15.25 8.56 5.52
C ARG A 192 -13.76 8.85 5.74
N ARG A 193 -12.93 8.62 4.71
CA ARG A 193 -11.48 8.84 4.67
C ARG A 193 -11.13 9.97 3.69
N GLY A 194 -11.81 11.12 3.79
CA GLY A 194 -11.74 12.22 2.81
C GLY A 194 -10.32 12.67 2.46
N LEU A 195 -9.44 12.79 3.45
CA LEU A 195 -8.03 13.15 3.21
C LEU A 195 -7.31 12.17 2.24
N PHE A 196 -7.63 10.88 2.28
CA PHE A 196 -7.03 9.92 1.36
C PHE A 196 -7.57 10.07 -0.07
N ALA A 197 -8.82 10.52 -0.23
CA ALA A 197 -9.38 10.89 -1.53
C ALA A 197 -8.61 12.08 -2.14
N ASP A 198 -8.35 13.13 -1.35
CA ASP A 198 -7.58 14.30 -1.80
C ASP A 198 -6.14 13.94 -2.19
N ILE A 199 -5.48 13.10 -1.38
CA ILE A 199 -4.13 12.61 -1.64
C ILE A 199 -4.07 11.83 -2.95
N ILE A 200 -4.98 10.87 -3.17
CA ILE A 200 -4.92 10.06 -4.39
C ILE A 200 -5.25 10.87 -5.64
N GLN A 201 -6.18 11.82 -5.56
CA GLN A 201 -6.48 12.73 -6.68
C GLN A 201 -5.26 13.58 -7.04
N SER A 202 -4.65 14.22 -6.03
CA SER A 202 -3.44 15.04 -6.21
C SER A 202 -2.27 14.21 -6.75
N HIS A 203 -2.10 12.99 -6.25
CA HIS A 203 -1.04 12.08 -6.68
C HIS A 203 -1.25 11.63 -8.12
N LEU A 204 -2.47 11.23 -8.53
CA LEU A 204 -2.74 10.83 -9.91
C LEU A 204 -2.57 11.98 -10.91
N ALA A 205 -2.95 13.20 -10.51
CA ALA A 205 -2.77 14.40 -11.33
C ALA A 205 -1.28 14.73 -11.57
N ASN A 206 -0.40 14.31 -10.66
CA ASN A 206 1.02 14.64 -10.71
C ASN A 206 1.92 13.46 -10.27
N ARG A 207 1.69 12.29 -10.86
CA ARG A 207 2.43 11.05 -10.52
C ARG A 207 3.81 11.06 -11.19
N ARG A 208 4.78 11.74 -10.56
CA ARG A 208 6.16 11.84 -11.05
C ARG A 208 7.01 10.66 -10.61
N GLN A 209 8.03 10.32 -11.41
CA GLN A 209 9.10 9.39 -11.03
C GLN A 209 10.36 10.12 -10.53
N GLU A 210 10.37 11.46 -10.61
CA GLU A 210 11.52 12.27 -10.22
C GLU A 210 11.72 12.24 -8.70
N PRO A 211 12.98 12.18 -8.22
CA PRO A 211 13.28 12.38 -6.82
C PRO A 211 12.75 13.73 -6.37
N THR A 212 12.00 13.76 -5.27
CA THR A 212 11.58 15.00 -4.59
C THR A 212 12.73 15.63 -3.80
N ASP A 213 13.98 15.34 -4.16
CA ASP A 213 15.15 15.88 -3.48
C ASP A 213 15.25 17.38 -3.77
N GLN A 214 14.67 18.18 -2.88
CA GLN A 214 14.69 19.64 -2.93
C GLN A 214 16.09 20.22 -2.63
N LEU A 215 17.09 19.36 -2.39
CA LEU A 215 18.48 19.73 -2.11
C LEU A 215 19.44 19.32 -3.25
N ALA A 216 18.95 18.76 -4.36
CA ALA A 216 19.75 18.63 -5.56
C ALA A 216 19.91 20.02 -6.22
N PRO A 217 21.15 20.46 -6.55
CA PRO A 217 21.39 21.75 -7.19
C PRO A 217 20.80 21.86 -8.60
#